data_AF-A0A382CZ51-F1
#
_entry.id   AF-A0A382CZ51-F1
#
_cell.length_a   1.000
_cell.length_b   1.000
_cell.length_c   1.000
_cell.angle_alpha   90.00
_cell.angle_beta   90.00
_cell.angle_gamma   90.00
#
_symmetry.space_group_name_H-M   'P 1'
#
loop_
_entity.id
_entity.type
_entity.pdbx_description
1 polymer ?
#
loop_
_entity_poly.entity_id
_entity_poly.type
_entity_poly.pdbx_seq_one_letter_code
_entity_poly.pdbx_strand_id
1 'polypeptide(L)' 'MSKTDMKLSLPTEVQTPTCPVIADTSVLKTIGNTPLIKIRNIGNEFKGVTIFAKAEWKNAGGSVKSRPALKMIED' A
#
# COMPACT_ATOMS: atom_id res chain seq x y z
N MET A 1 -35.89 48.57 -7.28
CA MET A 1 -35.95 47.09 -7.41
C MET A 1 -34.54 46.55 -7.20
N SER A 2 -34.25 46.09 -5.98
CA SER A 2 -32.95 45.55 -5.57
C SER A 2 -32.65 44.25 -6.32
N LYS A 3 -31.41 44.08 -6.81
CA LYS A 3 -30.80 42.76 -6.95
C LYS A 3 -29.70 42.69 -5.90
N THR A 4 -30.00 42.00 -4.81
CA THR A 4 -29.07 41.78 -3.71
C THR A 4 -28.16 40.61 -4.09
N ASP A 5 -26.89 40.89 -4.34
CA ASP A 5 -25.86 39.85 -4.45
C ASP A 5 -25.71 39.15 -3.10
N MET A 6 -26.30 37.97 -2.99
CA MET A 6 -26.20 37.13 -1.81
C MET A 6 -24.85 36.41 -1.84
N LYS A 7 -23.80 37.06 -1.33
CA LYS A 7 -22.54 36.38 -0.98
C LYS A 7 -22.84 35.40 0.15
N LEU A 8 -22.98 34.12 -0.20
CA LEU A 8 -23.04 33.04 0.78
C LEU A 8 -21.63 32.86 1.36
N SER A 9 -21.29 33.62 2.41
CA SER A 9 -20.11 33.34 3.21
C SER A 9 -20.33 32.02 3.93
N LEU A 10 -19.69 30.96 3.44
CA LEU A 10 -19.67 29.69 4.14
C LEU A 10 -19.06 29.92 5.54
N PRO A 11 -19.72 29.47 6.61
CA PRO A 11 -19.18 29.61 7.96
C PRO A 11 -17.85 28.87 8.07
N THR A 12 -16.88 29.48 8.75
CA THR A 12 -15.53 28.97 9.05
C THR A 12 -15.52 27.64 9.83
N GLU A 13 -16.68 27.04 10.07
CA GLU A 13 -16.89 25.84 10.89
C GLU A 13 -17.03 24.54 10.08
N VAL A 14 -16.76 24.57 8.76
CA VAL A 14 -16.44 23.36 7.98
C VAL A 14 -14.93 23.24 7.82
N GLN A 15 -14.19 23.49 8.91
CA GLN A 15 -12.80 23.06 8.96
C GLN A 15 -12.84 21.56 9.19
N THR A 16 -12.80 20.80 8.09
CA THR A 16 -12.62 19.35 8.13
C THR A 16 -11.49 19.06 9.12
N PRO A 17 -11.59 17.99 9.95
CA PRO A 17 -10.46 17.61 10.78
C PRO A 17 -9.27 17.56 9.83
N THR A 18 -8.28 18.42 10.06
CA THR A 18 -7.06 18.43 9.26
C THR A 18 -6.33 17.19 9.70
N CYS A 19 -6.80 16.05 9.19
CA CYS A 19 -6.12 14.78 9.31
C CYS A 19 -4.72 15.08 8.78
N PRO A 20 -3.67 14.96 9.60
CA PRO A 20 -2.32 15.15 9.10
C PRO A 20 -2.20 14.19 7.92
N VAL A 21 -1.94 14.75 6.74
CA VAL A 21 -1.58 13.94 5.59
C VAL A 21 -0.21 13.38 5.93
N ILE A 22 -0.19 12.22 6.56
CA ILE A 22 1.04 11.48 6.83
C ILE A 22 1.53 11.02 5.45
N ALA A 23 2.33 11.86 4.80
CA ALA A 23 2.95 11.59 3.50
C ALA A 23 4.23 10.74 3.66
N ASP A 24 4.27 9.86 4.66
CA ASP A 24 5.40 8.95 4.82
C ASP A 24 5.27 7.78 3.83
N THR A 25 6.07 7.84 2.77
CA THR A 25 6.13 6.80 1.74
C THR A 25 7.05 5.64 2.12
N SER A 26 7.68 5.67 3.30
CA SER A 26 8.60 4.63 3.78
C SER A 26 7.98 3.22 3.73
N VAL A 27 6.70 3.10 4.09
CA VAL A 27 5.96 1.83 4.08
C VAL A 27 5.77 1.32 2.65
N LEU A 28 5.41 2.19 1.70
CA LEU A 28 5.21 1.82 0.29
C LEU A 28 6.51 1.31 -0.34
N LYS A 29 7.66 1.86 0.05
CA LYS A 29 8.99 1.41 -0.41
C LYS A 29 9.34 -0.02 0.02
N THR A 30 8.64 -0.59 1.00
CA THR A 30 8.84 -1.99 1.43
C THR A 30 8.02 -3.00 0.62
N ILE A 31 7.21 -2.54 -0.35
CA ILE A 31 6.49 -3.41 -1.28
C ILE A 31 7.46 -3.88 -2.38
N GLY A 32 7.54 -5.19 -2.59
CA GLY A 32 8.47 -5.82 -3.53
C GLY A 32 9.76 -6.30 -2.87
N ASN A 33 10.75 -6.66 -3.68
CA ASN A 33 12.06 -7.20 -3.27
C ASN A 33 12.01 -8.24 -2.11
N THR A 34 10.98 -9.08 -2.11
CA THR A 34 10.77 -10.05 -1.04
C THR A 34 11.82 -11.17 -1.10
N PRO A 35 12.24 -11.75 0.02
CA PRO A 35 13.26 -12.81 0.02
C PRO A 35 12.85 -14.05 -0.78
N LEU A 36 13.83 -14.70 -1.41
CA LEU A 36 13.69 -16.05 -1.95
C LEU A 36 14.30 -17.04 -0.94
N ILE A 37 13.49 -17.91 -0.37
CA ILE A 37 13.85 -18.78 0.74
C ILE A 37 13.93 -20.23 0.24
N LYS A 38 15.08 -20.88 0.44
CA LYS A 38 15.23 -22.32 0.13
C LYS A 38 14.47 -23.17 1.15
N ILE A 39 13.55 -24.02 0.70
CA ILE A 39 12.84 -24.96 1.55
C ILE A 39 13.68 -26.23 1.67
N ARG A 40 14.24 -26.48 2.86
CA ARG A 40 15.09 -27.66 3.10
C ARG A 40 14.28 -28.89 3.47
N ASN A 41 13.37 -28.78 4.44
CA ASN A 41 12.67 -29.92 5.02
C ASN A 41 11.89 -30.73 3.97
N ILE A 42 10.95 -30.09 3.28
CA ILE A 42 10.16 -30.73 2.21
C ILE A 42 11.02 -30.95 0.95
N GLY A 43 11.97 -30.07 0.67
CA GLY A 43 12.83 -30.17 -0.51
C GLY A 43 13.68 -31.44 -0.55
N ASN A 44 14.10 -31.95 0.62
CA ASN A 44 14.90 -33.16 0.73
C ASN A 44 14.14 -34.45 0.34
N GLU A 45 12.81 -34.41 0.26
CA GLU A 45 11.99 -35.56 -0.18
C GLU A 45 12.12 -35.82 -1.69
N PHE A 46 12.54 -34.82 -2.47
CA PHE A 46 12.59 -34.88 -3.93
C PHE A 46 14.04 -34.92 -4.43
N LYS A 47 14.48 -36.08 -4.95
CA LYS A 47 15.83 -36.23 -5.52
C LYS A 47 16.01 -35.34 -6.75
N GLY A 48 17.10 -34.57 -6.78
CA GLY A 48 17.47 -33.71 -7.91
C GLY A 48 16.65 -32.42 -8.04
N VAL A 49 15.75 -32.12 -7.10
CA VAL A 49 14.90 -30.93 -7.11
C VAL A 49 15.30 -29.99 -5.98
N THR A 50 15.40 -28.69 -6.27
CA THR A 50 15.56 -27.65 -5.23
C THR A 50 14.33 -26.76 -5.20
N ILE A 51 13.63 -26.74 -4.07
CA ILE A 51 12.42 -25.94 -3.88
C ILE A 51 12.77 -24.61 -3.20
N PHE A 52 12.23 -23.53 -3.75
CA PHE A 52 12.31 -22.18 -3.18
C PHE A 52 10.91 -21.58 -3.02
N ALA A 53 10.70 -20.83 -1.95
CA ALA A 53 9.51 -20.00 -1.72
C ALA A 53 9.86 -18.52 -1.85
N LYS A 54 9.01 -17.77 -2.55
CA LYS A 54 9.08 -16.30 -2.56
C LYS A 54 8.26 -15.75 -1.39
N ALA A 55 8.90 -15.01 -0.49
CA ALA A 55 8.31 -14.58 0.77
C ALA A 55 7.37 -13.37 0.65
N GLU A 56 6.33 -13.47 -0.19
CA GLU A 56 5.40 -12.37 -0.49
C GLU A 56 4.56 -11.89 0.69
N TRP A 57 4.50 -12.65 1.79
CA TRP A 57 3.89 -12.17 3.02
C TRP A 57 4.69 -11.05 3.71
N LYS A 58 5.94 -10.81 3.29
CA LYS A 58 6.79 -9.74 3.81
C LYS A 58 6.55 -8.36 3.19
N ASN A 59 5.67 -8.25 2.19
CA ASN A 59 5.24 -6.93 1.71
C ASN A 59 4.51 -6.18 2.84
N ALA A 60 4.48 -4.84 2.79
CA ALA A 60 3.78 -4.00 3.78
C ALA A 60 2.32 -4.41 4.03
N GLY A 61 1.60 -4.87 3.00
CA GLY A 61 0.21 -5.35 3.13
C GLY A 61 0.09 -6.84 3.45
N GLY A 62 1.16 -7.51 3.85
CA GLY A 62 1.15 -8.90 4.32
C GLY A 62 0.92 -9.95 3.24
N SER A 63 0.87 -9.57 1.97
CA SER A 63 0.63 -10.51 0.87
C SER A 63 1.15 -9.99 -0.47
N VAL A 64 1.10 -10.86 -1.48
CA VAL A 64 1.46 -10.51 -2.88
C VAL A 64 0.60 -9.38 -3.46
N LYS A 65 -0.61 -9.14 -2.91
CA LYS A 65 -1.57 -8.17 -3.44
C LYS A 65 -1.13 -6.72 -3.26
N SER A 66 -0.14 -6.45 -2.39
CA SER A 66 0.45 -5.11 -2.26
C SER A 66 1.07 -4.60 -3.56
N ARG A 67 1.62 -5.49 -4.41
CA ARG A 67 2.25 -5.10 -5.68
C ARG A 67 1.24 -4.50 -6.68
N PRO A 68 0.17 -5.21 -7.08
CA PRO A 68 -0.81 -4.63 -8.01
C PRO A 68 -1.58 -3.47 -7.37
N ALA A 69 -1.83 -3.50 -6.05
CA ALA A 69 -2.48 -2.37 -5.38
C ALA A 69 -1.67 -1.08 -5.51
N LEU A 70 -0.36 -1.13 -5.25
CA LEU A 70 0.52 0.02 -5.46
C LEU A 70 0.51 0.46 -6.92
N LYS A 71 0.68 -0.49 -7.85
CA LYS A 71 0.78 -0.17 -9.27
C LYS A 71 -0.49 0.48 -9.84
N MET A 72 -1.68 0.01 -9.43
CA MET A 72 -2.96 0.62 -9.84
C MET A 72 -3.18 2.03 -9.28
N ILE A 73 -2.52 2.40 -8.19
CA ILE A 73 -2.63 3.75 -7.59
C ILE A 73 -1.62 4.71 -8.24
N GLU A 74 -0.46 4.20 -8.65
CA GLU A 74 0.59 4.98 -9.32
C GLU A 74 0.31 5.23 -10.81
N ASP A 75 -0.47 4.35 -11.46
CA ASP A 75 -0.92 4.46 -12.85
C ASP A 75 -2.21 5.30 -12.99
#